data_AF-A0AAJ0BYX1-F1
#
_entry.id   AF-A0AAJ0BYX1-F1
#
_cell.length_a   1.000
_cell.length_b   1.000
_cell.length_c   1.000
_cell.angle_alpha   90.00
_cell.angle_beta   90.00
_cell.angle_gamma   90.00
#
_symmetry.space_group_name_H-M   'P 1'
#
loop_
_entity.id
_entity.type
_entity.pdbx_description
1 polymer ?
#
loop_
_entity_poly.entity_id
_entity_poly.type
_entity_poly.pdbx_seq_one_letter_code
_entity_poly.pdbx_strand_id
1 'polypeptide(L)'
;MLLLDYQNVLIQSVLTERFSGAPPVSIDQTVSDFDGVLFHISTPETKTKIQVSIQIRCFKDLVKYGAEQVLRREYGPYVVPPEAGFDFSVMVDLETLPEDKETRDELINKISLLKRNAMAAPFEQAYGEYYQLKEAASKFTSEEAPQGVREGGDVKAIQYREEEAIYVKASHDRVTVIFSTVFREETDRVFGKVFIQEFVDARRRAIQNAPQVLFRNDPPLELQGVPGVKSAGSGEIGYVTFGMRASSPLLAPVLSVSDSISAVPS
;
A
#
# COMPACT_ATOMS: atom_id res chain seq x y z
N MET A 1 9.71 9.14 -17.70
CA MET A 1 9.66 8.20 -16.56
C MET A 1 8.61 7.14 -16.88
N LEU A 2 8.95 5.86 -16.90
CA LEU A 2 8.03 4.77 -17.30
C LEU A 2 7.25 4.16 -16.11
N LEU A 3 7.91 4.04 -14.96
CA LEU A 3 7.31 3.63 -13.69
C LEU A 3 7.34 4.83 -12.74
N LEU A 4 6.26 5.04 -11.98
CA LEU A 4 6.24 6.06 -10.95
C LEU A 4 7.16 5.65 -9.79
N ASP A 5 7.84 6.63 -9.20
CA ASP A 5 8.60 6.42 -7.97
C ASP A 5 7.67 6.08 -6.81
N TYR A 6 8.15 5.25 -5.87
CA TYR A 6 7.35 4.81 -4.72
C TYR A 6 7.38 5.82 -3.58
N GLN A 7 8.50 6.53 -3.44
CA GLN A 7 8.75 7.51 -2.40
C GLN A 7 8.32 8.90 -2.84
N ASN A 8 7.91 9.72 -1.88
CA ASN A 8 7.66 11.14 -2.14
C ASN A 8 9.01 11.86 -2.32
N VAL A 9 9.32 12.22 -3.57
CA VAL A 9 10.60 12.84 -3.95
C VAL A 9 10.85 14.17 -3.23
N LEU A 10 9.79 14.92 -2.90
CA LEU A 10 9.93 16.20 -2.20
C LEU A 10 10.27 16.00 -0.73
N ILE A 11 9.58 15.10 -0.03
CA ILE A 11 9.94 14.73 1.35
C ILE A 11 11.39 14.22 1.40
N GLN A 12 11.75 13.35 0.46
CA GLN A 12 13.12 12.82 0.36
C GLN A 12 14.13 13.95 0.19
N SER A 13 13.89 14.88 -0.74
CA SER A 13 14.80 16.00 -1.01
C SER A 13 14.96 16.92 0.20
N VAL A 14 13.85 17.28 0.86
CA VAL A 14 13.86 18.14 2.05
C VAL A 14 14.63 17.47 3.19
N LEU A 15 14.36 16.20 3.48
CA LEU A 15 15.05 15.50 4.57
C LEU A 15 16.54 15.28 4.26
N THR A 16 16.91 14.93 3.03
CA THR A 16 18.32 14.84 2.61
C THR A 16 19.06 16.16 2.80
N GLU A 17 18.45 17.29 2.42
CA GLU A 17 19.05 18.61 2.64
C GLU A 17 19.22 18.89 4.13
N ARG A 18 18.21 18.59 4.96
CA ARG A 18 18.24 18.88 6.40
C ARG A 18 19.20 17.95 7.17
N PHE A 19 19.38 16.72 6.73
CA PHE A 19 20.27 15.74 7.38
C PHE A 19 21.74 15.90 6.95
N SER A 20 22.03 16.82 6.02
CA SER A 20 23.39 17.09 5.53
C SER A 20 24.33 17.76 6.54
N GLY A 21 23.79 18.24 7.67
CA GLY A 21 24.54 19.03 8.67
C GLY A 21 24.47 20.55 8.41
N ALA A 22 23.63 21.00 7.47
CA ALA A 22 23.32 22.41 7.29
C ALA A 22 22.67 23.02 8.55
N PRO A 23 22.80 24.34 8.78
CA PRO A 23 22.18 25.00 9.93
C PRO A 23 20.66 24.75 9.99
N PRO A 24 20.09 24.43 11.16
CA PRO A 24 18.66 24.21 11.31
C PRO A 24 17.84 25.43 10.89
N VAL A 25 16.81 25.21 10.08
CA VAL A 25 15.89 26.26 9.58
C VAL A 25 14.46 25.96 9.97
N SER A 26 13.64 26.99 10.08
CA SER A 26 12.20 26.82 10.28
C SER A 26 11.59 26.23 9.01
N ILE A 27 10.76 25.21 9.14
CA ILE A 27 10.03 24.60 8.03
C ILE A 27 8.54 24.69 8.35
N ASP A 28 7.75 25.03 7.35
CA ASP A 28 6.29 25.01 7.36
C ASP A 28 5.85 24.85 5.89
N GLN A 29 5.64 23.61 5.46
CA GLN A 29 5.38 23.28 4.07
C GLN A 29 4.32 22.19 3.96
N THR A 30 3.26 22.48 3.20
CA THR A 30 2.26 21.47 2.81
C THR A 30 2.58 20.93 1.42
N VAL A 31 2.52 19.61 1.28
CA VAL A 31 2.91 18.88 0.07
C VAL A 31 1.76 17.95 -0.31
N SER A 32 1.32 18.01 -1.55
CA SER A 32 0.32 17.07 -2.07
C SER A 32 0.99 15.87 -2.73
N ASP A 33 0.37 14.70 -2.59
CA ASP A 33 0.75 13.45 -3.24
C ASP A 33 -0.47 12.88 -4.00
N PHE A 34 -0.27 11.82 -4.76
CA PHE A 34 -1.34 11.12 -5.45
C PHE A 34 -2.45 10.68 -4.49
N ASP A 35 -3.66 10.49 -5.02
CA ASP A 35 -4.84 10.02 -4.28
C ASP A 35 -5.37 11.00 -3.24
N GLY A 36 -5.04 12.28 -3.40
CA GLY A 36 -5.48 13.33 -2.48
C GLY A 36 -4.83 13.25 -1.11
N VAL A 37 -3.69 12.57 -1.00
CA VAL A 37 -2.88 12.53 0.22
C VAL A 37 -2.20 13.88 0.41
N LEU A 38 -2.24 14.39 1.65
CA LEU A 38 -1.56 15.61 2.04
C LEU A 38 -0.50 15.28 3.08
N PHE A 39 0.68 15.85 2.89
CA PHE A 39 1.75 15.85 3.85
C PHE A 39 1.96 17.26 4.38
N HIS A 40 2.37 17.35 5.63
CA HIS A 40 2.84 18.59 6.23
C HIS A 40 4.20 18.35 6.87
N ILE A 41 5.20 19.11 6.41
CA ILE A 41 6.56 19.09 6.93
C ILE A 41 6.75 20.38 7.69
N SER A 42 6.96 20.29 8.99
CA SER A 42 7.07 21.47 9.85
C SER A 42 8.10 21.31 10.96
N THR A 43 8.45 22.43 11.60
CA THR A 43 9.27 22.46 12.81
C THR A 43 8.46 23.07 13.95
N PRO A 44 7.52 22.32 14.57
CA PRO A 44 6.50 22.89 15.45
C PRO A 44 7.06 23.37 16.80
N GLU A 45 8.16 22.78 17.26
CA GLU A 45 8.78 23.10 18.57
C GLU A 45 10.07 23.92 18.40
N THR A 46 11.04 23.35 17.69
CA THR A 46 12.36 23.92 17.45
C THR A 46 12.78 23.67 16.02
N LYS A 47 13.72 24.48 15.50
CA LYS A 47 14.26 24.31 14.14
C LYS A 47 14.97 22.95 13.92
N THR A 48 15.33 22.26 15.01
CA THR A 48 15.99 20.95 14.98
C THR A 48 14.99 19.78 14.92
N LYS A 49 13.76 19.97 15.39
CA LYS A 49 12.73 18.92 15.40
C LYS A 49 11.84 19.04 14.19
N ILE A 50 12.07 18.17 13.21
CA ILE A 50 11.30 18.11 11.98
C ILE A 50 10.17 17.10 12.17
N GLN A 51 8.93 17.57 12.08
CA GLN A 51 7.74 16.75 12.08
C GLN A 51 7.25 16.56 10.64
N VAL A 52 6.92 15.31 10.29
CA VAL A 52 6.26 14.95 9.03
C VAL A 52 4.92 14.31 9.38
N SER A 53 3.84 15.00 9.03
CA SER A 53 2.46 14.56 9.23
C SER A 53 1.84 14.16 7.90
N ILE A 54 0.97 13.15 7.91
CA ILE A 54 0.24 12.67 6.74
C ILE A 54 -1.26 12.61 7.00
N GLN A 55 -2.03 13.05 6.02
CA GLN A 55 -3.47 12.92 5.96
C GLN A 55 -3.82 12.03 4.77
N ILE A 56 -4.55 10.95 5.03
CA ILE A 56 -5.02 9.99 4.05
C ILE A 56 -6.52 9.79 4.24
N ARG A 57 -7.30 10.05 3.20
CA ARG A 57 -8.77 9.90 3.24
C ARG A 57 -9.24 8.55 3.83
N CYS A 58 -8.60 7.47 3.42
CA CYS A 58 -8.95 6.10 3.84
C CYS A 58 -8.22 5.63 5.10
N PHE A 59 -7.56 6.50 5.87
CA PHE A 59 -6.75 6.07 7.01
C PHE A 59 -7.54 5.20 8.01
N LYS A 60 -8.80 5.55 8.27
CA LYS A 60 -9.69 4.74 9.13
C LYS A 60 -9.91 3.32 8.62
N ASP A 61 -9.94 3.12 7.31
CA ASP A 61 -10.02 1.78 6.73
C ASP A 61 -8.68 1.04 6.89
N LEU A 62 -7.57 1.73 6.66
CA LEU A 62 -6.23 1.16 6.84
C LEU A 62 -6.00 0.72 8.29
N VAL A 63 -6.46 1.49 9.29
CA VAL A 63 -6.38 1.13 10.72
C VAL A 63 -7.14 -0.15 11.03
N LYS A 64 -8.35 -0.35 10.45
CA LYS A 64 -9.10 -1.62 10.60
C LYS A 64 -8.31 -2.83 10.11
N TYR A 65 -7.39 -2.61 9.16
CA TYR A 65 -6.56 -3.64 8.55
C TYR A 65 -5.11 -3.64 9.06
N GLY A 66 -4.85 -3.03 10.22
CA GLY A 66 -3.58 -3.17 10.92
C GLY A 66 -2.53 -2.10 10.61
N ALA A 67 -2.92 -0.95 10.03
CA ALA A 67 -1.97 0.10 9.68
C ALA A 67 -1.21 0.67 10.89
N GLU A 68 -1.83 0.75 12.07
CA GLU A 68 -1.12 1.22 13.27
C GLU A 68 0.04 0.29 13.64
N GLN A 69 -0.14 -1.02 13.54
CA GLN A 69 0.91 -2.00 13.86
C GLN A 69 2.05 -1.89 12.86
N VAL A 70 1.74 -1.78 11.57
CA VAL A 70 2.75 -1.58 10.52
C VAL A 70 3.50 -0.27 10.73
N LEU A 71 2.81 0.85 10.94
CA LEU A 71 3.45 2.15 11.13
C LEU A 71 4.28 2.21 12.42
N ARG A 72 3.81 1.60 13.52
CA ARG A 72 4.60 1.50 14.76
C ARG A 72 5.83 0.61 14.59
N ARG A 73 5.73 -0.48 13.81
CA ARG A 73 6.87 -1.34 13.47
C ARG A 73 7.92 -0.58 12.67
N GLU A 74 7.51 0.20 11.67
CA GLU A 74 8.43 0.91 10.78
C GLU A 74 9.03 2.18 11.42
N TYR A 75 8.26 2.89 12.25
CA TYR A 75 8.61 4.25 12.72
C TYR A 75 8.65 4.41 14.24
N GLY A 76 8.46 3.34 15.02
CA GLY A 76 8.23 3.36 16.48
C GLY A 76 8.97 4.45 17.28
N PRO A 77 10.30 4.57 17.17
CA PRO A 77 11.07 5.59 17.90
C PRO A 77 10.74 7.04 17.55
N TYR A 78 10.17 7.27 16.38
CA TYR A 78 9.87 8.60 15.81
C TYR A 78 8.39 8.95 15.89
N VAL A 79 7.51 8.02 16.30
CA VAL A 79 6.06 8.27 16.35
C VAL A 79 5.72 9.28 17.44
N VAL A 80 4.99 10.31 17.06
CA VAL A 80 4.45 11.33 17.97
C VAL A 80 2.92 11.38 17.86
N PRO A 81 2.21 12.02 18.81
CA PRO A 81 0.77 12.26 18.64
C PRO A 81 0.48 12.93 17.28
N PRO A 82 -0.54 12.48 16.54
CA PRO A 82 -0.88 13.07 15.26
C PRO A 82 -1.15 14.57 15.37
N GLU A 83 -0.63 15.33 14.41
CA GLU A 83 -0.92 16.74 14.26
C GLU A 83 -2.42 16.97 14.04
N ALA A 84 -2.96 18.08 14.56
CA ALA A 84 -4.36 18.42 14.37
C ALA A 84 -4.72 18.51 12.87
N GLY A 85 -5.68 17.69 12.45
CA GLY A 85 -6.11 17.59 11.04
C GLY A 85 -5.35 16.55 10.21
N PHE A 86 -4.37 15.86 10.79
CA PHE A 86 -3.62 14.78 10.17
C PHE A 86 -3.90 13.45 10.87
N ASP A 87 -3.61 12.35 10.17
CA ASP A 87 -3.93 11.00 10.62
C ASP A 87 -2.76 10.33 11.35
N PHE A 88 -1.52 10.66 10.96
CA PHE A 88 -0.31 10.11 11.55
C PHE A 88 0.84 11.11 11.45
N SER A 89 1.71 11.12 12.46
CA SER A 89 2.87 12.03 12.52
C SER A 89 4.11 11.31 13.03
N VAL A 90 5.24 11.62 12.40
CA VAL A 90 6.58 11.23 12.86
C VAL A 90 7.40 12.48 13.10
N MET A 91 8.30 12.45 14.08
CA MET A 91 9.22 13.52 14.39
C MET A 91 10.64 13.00 14.46
N VAL A 92 11.56 13.70 13.81
CA VAL A 92 12.99 13.44 13.86
C VAL A 92 13.69 14.67 14.40
N ASP A 93 14.59 14.46 15.36
CA ASP A 93 15.46 15.49 15.89
C ASP A 93 16.81 15.45 15.17
N LEU A 94 17.23 16.58 14.58
CA LEU A 94 18.52 16.74 13.93
C LEU A 94 19.69 16.55 14.90
N GLU A 95 19.49 16.71 16.20
CA GLU A 95 20.52 16.54 17.24
C GLU A 95 20.76 15.07 17.60
N THR A 96 19.82 14.17 17.31
CA THR A 96 19.90 12.74 17.68
C THR A 96 19.86 11.83 16.45
N LEU A 97 20.33 12.32 15.30
CA LEU A 97 20.41 11.52 14.09
C LEU A 97 21.44 10.39 14.24
N PRO A 98 21.23 9.25 13.55
CA PRO A 98 22.28 8.23 13.43
C PRO A 98 23.57 8.83 12.87
N GLU A 99 24.72 8.49 13.47
CA GLU A 99 26.02 8.99 12.99
C GLU A 99 26.35 8.43 11.60
N ASP A 100 26.02 7.16 11.41
CA ASP A 100 26.21 6.44 10.16
C ASP A 100 25.37 7.03 9.03
N LYS A 101 26.00 7.23 7.87
CA LYS A 101 25.35 7.84 6.70
C LYS A 101 24.32 6.89 6.08
N GLU A 102 24.64 5.60 5.99
CA GLU A 102 23.74 4.62 5.38
C GLU A 102 22.43 4.53 6.17
N THR A 103 22.51 4.49 7.50
CA THR A 103 21.35 4.51 8.40
C THR A 103 20.53 5.80 8.28
N ARG A 104 21.18 6.96 8.06
CA ARG A 104 20.48 8.23 7.78
C ARG A 104 19.74 8.21 6.45
N ASP A 105 20.41 7.74 5.40
CA ASP A 105 19.82 7.63 4.06
C ASP A 105 18.63 6.64 4.06
N GLU A 106 18.73 5.55 4.81
CA GLU A 106 17.62 4.62 5.05
C GLU A 106 16.45 5.26 5.80
N LEU A 107 16.71 6.06 6.84
CA LEU A 107 15.67 6.77 7.58
C LEU A 107 14.93 7.77 6.67
N ILE A 108 15.67 8.54 5.87
CA ILE A 108 15.10 9.46 4.88
C ILE A 108 14.19 8.69 3.91
N ASN A 109 14.68 7.57 3.38
CA ASN A 109 13.89 6.75 2.45
C ASN A 109 12.63 6.18 3.13
N LYS A 110 12.75 5.67 4.37
CA LYS A 110 11.60 5.15 5.13
C LYS A 110 10.54 6.21 5.36
N ILE A 111 10.91 7.44 5.76
CA ILE A 111 9.93 8.52 5.97
C ILE A 111 9.30 8.94 4.64
N SER A 112 10.08 8.95 3.56
CA SER A 112 9.56 9.27 2.21
C SER A 112 8.58 8.22 1.67
N LEU A 113 8.55 7.01 2.26
CA LEU A 113 7.64 5.90 1.94
C LEU A 113 6.42 5.81 2.88
N LEU A 114 6.15 6.83 3.70
CA LEU A 114 5.08 6.81 4.72
C LEU A 114 3.72 6.40 4.15
N LYS A 115 3.31 6.98 3.01
CA LYS A 115 2.06 6.62 2.31
C LYS A 115 2.04 5.14 1.93
N ARG A 116 3.12 4.66 1.29
CA ARG A 116 3.24 3.26 0.85
C ARG A 116 3.14 2.32 2.05
N ASN A 117 3.81 2.63 3.16
CA ASN A 117 3.81 1.79 4.36
C ASN A 117 2.44 1.77 5.04
N ALA A 118 1.74 2.89 5.13
CA ALA A 118 0.36 2.92 5.61
C ALA A 118 -0.57 2.06 4.73
N MET A 119 -0.44 2.18 3.40
CA MET A 119 -1.25 1.42 2.44
C MET A 119 -0.87 -0.06 2.32
N ALA A 120 0.27 -0.50 2.88
CA ALA A 120 0.71 -1.89 2.82
C ALA A 120 -0.08 -2.81 3.76
N ALA A 121 -0.64 -2.28 4.86
CA ALA A 121 -1.25 -3.09 5.92
C ALA A 121 -2.38 -4.04 5.44
N PRO A 122 -3.34 -3.60 4.61
CA PRO A 122 -4.36 -4.51 4.08
C PRO A 122 -3.78 -5.65 3.23
N PHE A 123 -2.67 -5.40 2.54
CA PHE A 123 -1.98 -6.41 1.74
C PHE A 123 -1.23 -7.40 2.63
N GLU A 124 -0.48 -6.92 3.63
CA GLU A 124 0.21 -7.79 4.60
C GLU A 124 -0.81 -8.72 5.31
N GLN A 125 -1.94 -8.17 5.75
CA GLN A 125 -2.99 -8.96 6.39
C GLN A 125 -3.60 -10.00 5.43
N ALA A 126 -3.88 -9.61 4.18
CA ALA A 126 -4.40 -10.56 3.18
C ALA A 126 -3.40 -11.67 2.85
N TYR A 127 -2.09 -11.39 2.82
CA TYR A 127 -1.08 -12.42 2.65
C TYR A 127 -0.97 -13.34 3.86
N GLY A 128 -1.08 -12.82 5.08
CA GLY A 128 -1.18 -13.63 6.30
C GLY A 128 -2.35 -14.61 6.24
N GLU A 129 -3.54 -14.13 5.87
CA GLU A 129 -4.72 -14.97 5.68
C GLU A 129 -4.54 -15.99 4.54
N TYR A 130 -3.92 -15.59 3.42
CA TYR A 130 -3.61 -16.49 2.32
C TYR A 130 -2.75 -17.68 2.77
N TYR A 131 -1.71 -17.46 3.58
CA TYR A 131 -0.85 -18.55 4.05
C TYR A 131 -1.61 -19.51 4.98
N GLN A 132 -2.48 -18.99 5.85
CA GLN A 132 -3.34 -19.80 6.71
C GLN A 132 -4.35 -20.63 5.89
N LEU A 133 -5.01 -20.01 4.91
CA LEU A 133 -5.96 -20.68 4.03
C LEU A 133 -5.28 -21.73 3.15
N LYS A 134 -4.08 -21.44 2.66
CA LYS A 134 -3.26 -22.39 1.89
C LYS A 134 -2.88 -23.61 2.72
N GLU A 135 -2.45 -23.41 3.96
CA GLU A 135 -2.13 -24.52 4.85
C GLU A 135 -3.37 -25.35 5.17
N ALA A 136 -4.50 -24.70 5.48
CA ALA A 136 -5.77 -25.38 5.73
C ALA A 136 -6.23 -26.19 4.50
N ALA A 137 -6.13 -25.62 3.30
CA ALA A 137 -6.51 -26.30 2.06
C ALA A 137 -5.63 -27.51 1.75
N SER A 138 -4.35 -27.52 2.16
CA SER A 138 -3.44 -28.65 1.92
C SER A 138 -3.86 -29.95 2.62
N LYS A 139 -4.78 -29.86 3.60
CA LYS A 139 -5.32 -30.99 4.37
C LYS A 139 -6.53 -31.65 3.71
N PHE A 140 -7.05 -31.08 2.61
CA PHE A 140 -8.26 -31.56 1.94
C PHE A 140 -8.02 -31.71 0.43
N THR A 141 -8.79 -32.59 -0.20
CA THR A 141 -8.95 -32.55 -1.66
C THR A 141 -9.81 -31.34 -2.04
N SER A 142 -9.67 -30.83 -3.26
CA SER A 142 -10.42 -29.64 -3.73
C SER A 142 -11.94 -29.79 -3.56
N GLU A 143 -12.44 -31.03 -3.67
CA GLU A 143 -13.86 -31.40 -3.56
C GLU A 143 -14.36 -31.65 -2.13
N GLU A 144 -13.47 -31.65 -1.13
CA GLU A 144 -13.80 -31.86 0.29
C GLU A 144 -13.46 -30.65 1.18
N ALA A 145 -12.80 -29.63 0.64
CA ALA A 145 -12.46 -28.43 1.39
C ALA A 145 -13.70 -27.79 2.07
N PRO A 146 -13.64 -27.45 3.37
CA PRO A 146 -14.72 -26.77 4.08
C PRO A 146 -15.10 -25.45 3.40
N GLN A 147 -16.37 -25.05 3.58
CA GLN A 147 -16.94 -23.85 2.95
C GLN A 147 -16.06 -22.59 3.19
N GLY A 148 -15.56 -22.36 4.40
CA GLY A 148 -14.68 -21.22 4.70
C GLY A 148 -13.33 -21.23 3.97
N VAL A 149 -12.78 -22.40 3.61
CA VAL A 149 -11.53 -22.48 2.83
C VAL A 149 -11.79 -22.22 1.34
N ARG A 150 -12.98 -22.61 0.85
CA ARG A 150 -13.41 -22.37 -0.53
C ARG A 150 -13.79 -20.92 -0.79
N GLU A 151 -14.48 -20.28 0.16
CA GLU A 151 -14.94 -18.90 0.05
C GLU A 151 -13.79 -17.89 0.18
N GLY A 152 -12.73 -18.27 0.89
CA GLY A 152 -11.57 -17.44 1.15
C GLY A 152 -11.79 -16.49 2.33
N GLY A 153 -10.89 -15.51 2.46
CA GLY A 153 -10.98 -14.49 3.49
C GLY A 153 -11.97 -13.38 3.13
N ASP A 154 -12.23 -12.52 4.11
CA ASP A 154 -13.06 -11.33 3.93
C ASP A 154 -12.43 -10.32 2.97
N VAL A 155 -13.29 -9.60 2.24
CA VAL A 155 -12.86 -8.52 1.34
C VAL A 155 -12.45 -7.29 2.16
N LYS A 156 -11.21 -6.86 1.98
CA LYS A 156 -10.68 -5.61 2.52
C LYS A 156 -10.93 -4.50 1.52
N ALA A 157 -11.79 -3.54 1.87
CA ALA A 157 -12.18 -2.44 1.00
C ALA A 157 -11.46 -1.15 1.43
N ILE A 158 -10.73 -0.52 0.51
CA ILE A 158 -9.92 0.67 0.74
C ILE A 158 -10.44 1.77 -0.18
N GLN A 159 -11.20 2.72 0.36
CA GLN A 159 -11.76 3.85 -0.40
C GLN A 159 -10.73 4.98 -0.53
N TYR A 160 -9.66 4.73 -1.30
CA TYR A 160 -8.53 5.64 -1.43
C TYR A 160 -8.88 6.96 -2.16
N ARG A 161 -9.96 6.97 -2.97
CA ARG A 161 -10.55 8.19 -3.55
C ARG A 161 -12.06 8.18 -3.36
N GLU A 162 -12.71 9.28 -3.72
CA GLU A 162 -14.15 9.47 -3.54
C GLU A 162 -15.01 8.48 -4.36
N GLU A 163 -14.59 8.18 -5.60
CA GLU A 163 -15.33 7.30 -6.51
C GLU A 163 -14.55 6.04 -6.91
N GLU A 164 -13.34 5.86 -6.36
CA GLU A 164 -12.46 4.72 -6.67
C GLU A 164 -12.13 3.96 -5.38
N ALA A 165 -11.94 2.65 -5.51
CA ALA A 165 -11.63 1.78 -4.38
C ALA A 165 -10.67 0.64 -4.77
N ILE A 166 -9.87 0.19 -3.80
CA ILE A 166 -9.07 -1.02 -3.91
C ILE A 166 -9.72 -2.08 -3.03
N TYR A 167 -9.93 -3.27 -3.57
CA TYR A 167 -10.41 -4.42 -2.83
C TYR A 167 -9.34 -5.50 -2.81
N VAL A 168 -9.05 -6.05 -1.64
CA VAL A 168 -8.09 -7.14 -1.47
C VAL A 168 -8.78 -8.32 -0.82
N LYS A 169 -8.72 -9.49 -1.47
CA LYS A 169 -9.31 -10.74 -0.97
C LYS A 169 -8.29 -11.86 -1.00
N ALA A 170 -8.11 -12.54 0.12
CA ALA A 170 -7.30 -13.74 0.21
C ALA A 170 -8.10 -14.98 -0.20
N SER A 171 -7.47 -15.91 -0.91
CA SER A 171 -7.98 -17.25 -1.19
C SER A 171 -6.87 -18.26 -0.90
N HIS A 172 -7.15 -19.56 -0.92
CA HIS A 172 -6.11 -20.55 -0.60
C HIS A 172 -5.05 -20.70 -1.71
N ASP A 173 -5.34 -20.29 -2.95
CA ASP A 173 -4.46 -20.43 -4.11
C ASP A 173 -3.82 -19.11 -4.58
N ARG A 174 -4.38 -17.96 -4.18
CA ARG A 174 -3.91 -16.62 -4.56
C ARG A 174 -4.41 -15.52 -3.62
N VAL A 175 -3.84 -14.33 -3.77
CA VAL A 175 -4.44 -13.07 -3.31
C VAL A 175 -4.97 -12.30 -4.53
N THR A 176 -6.23 -11.88 -4.46
CA THR A 176 -6.89 -11.13 -5.53
C THR A 176 -6.98 -9.66 -5.14
N VAL A 177 -6.43 -8.78 -5.98
CA VAL A 177 -6.47 -7.32 -5.80
C VAL A 177 -7.32 -6.73 -6.93
N ILE A 178 -8.36 -5.98 -6.60
CA ILE A 178 -9.30 -5.40 -7.56
C ILE A 178 -9.30 -3.89 -7.40
N PHE A 179 -8.93 -3.18 -8.46
CA PHE A 179 -9.06 -1.73 -8.55
C PHE A 179 -10.38 -1.41 -9.23
N SER A 180 -11.25 -0.66 -8.55
CA SER A 180 -12.40 0.00 -9.14
C SER A 180 -12.00 1.43 -9.47
N THR A 181 -11.91 1.74 -10.76
CA THR A 181 -11.47 3.05 -11.26
C THR A 181 -12.56 3.68 -12.14
N VAL A 182 -12.61 5.01 -12.18
CA VAL A 182 -13.60 5.76 -12.94
C VAL A 182 -12.94 6.41 -14.15
N PHE A 183 -13.44 6.09 -15.34
CA PHE A 183 -13.07 6.74 -16.59
C PHE A 183 -14.16 7.73 -16.98
N ARG A 184 -13.93 9.01 -16.69
CA ARG A 184 -14.90 10.09 -16.98
C ARG A 184 -14.98 10.40 -18.48
N GLU A 185 -13.86 10.33 -19.17
CA GLU A 185 -13.81 10.56 -20.62
C GLU A 185 -13.91 9.23 -21.38
N GLU A 186 -14.72 9.21 -22.44
CA GLU A 186 -14.86 8.02 -23.29
C GLU A 186 -13.54 7.61 -23.92
N THR A 187 -12.71 8.58 -24.30
CA THR A 187 -11.38 8.38 -24.85
C THR A 187 -10.47 7.64 -23.86
N ASP A 188 -10.44 8.06 -22.61
CA ASP A 188 -9.65 7.42 -21.55
C ASP A 188 -10.12 6.00 -21.27
N ARG A 189 -11.43 5.76 -21.34
CA ARG A 189 -12.00 4.41 -21.21
C ARG A 189 -11.50 3.50 -22.33
N VAL A 190 -11.45 3.99 -23.57
CA VAL A 190 -10.92 3.23 -24.72
C VAL A 190 -9.42 2.97 -24.53
N PHE A 191 -8.63 3.98 -24.16
CA PHE A 191 -7.20 3.81 -23.92
C PHE A 191 -6.90 2.86 -22.77
N GLY A 192 -7.59 3.00 -21.64
CA GLY A 192 -7.45 2.11 -20.48
C GLY A 192 -7.75 0.66 -20.84
N LYS A 193 -8.81 0.42 -21.61
CA LYS A 193 -9.15 -0.93 -22.10
C LYS A 193 -8.04 -1.51 -22.98
N VAL A 194 -7.52 -0.75 -23.95
CA VAL A 194 -6.43 -1.22 -24.83
C VAL A 194 -5.16 -1.49 -24.02
N PHE A 195 -4.82 -0.61 -23.10
CA PHE A 195 -3.65 -0.75 -22.23
C PHE A 195 -3.72 -2.01 -21.36
N ILE A 196 -4.87 -2.28 -20.74
CA ILE A 196 -5.03 -3.48 -19.92
C ILE A 196 -5.07 -4.76 -20.77
N GLN A 197 -5.65 -4.68 -21.97
CA GLN A 197 -5.63 -5.79 -22.91
C GLN A 197 -4.19 -6.17 -23.30
N GLU A 198 -3.30 -5.20 -23.51
CA GLU A 198 -1.88 -5.47 -23.76
C GLU A 198 -1.20 -6.19 -22.58
N PHE A 199 -1.56 -5.91 -21.32
CA PHE A 199 -1.03 -6.67 -20.19
C PHE A 199 -1.48 -8.14 -20.21
N VAL A 200 -2.74 -8.40 -20.56
CA VAL A 200 -3.28 -9.76 -20.71
C VAL A 200 -2.49 -10.52 -21.79
N ASP A 201 -2.23 -9.88 -22.92
CA ASP A 201 -1.55 -10.50 -24.05
C ASP A 201 -0.02 -10.56 -23.88
N ALA A 202 0.59 -9.64 -23.13
CA ALA A 202 2.00 -9.69 -22.76
C ALA A 202 2.32 -10.92 -21.90
N ARG A 203 1.44 -11.27 -20.95
CA ARG A 203 1.58 -12.50 -20.15
C ARG A 203 1.54 -13.76 -21.01
N ARG A 204 0.72 -13.77 -22.07
CA ARG A 204 0.63 -14.91 -23.00
C ARG A 204 1.88 -15.05 -23.87
N ARG A 205 2.48 -13.93 -24.29
CA ARG A 205 3.59 -13.90 -25.26
C ARG A 205 4.97 -14.04 -24.61
N ALA A 206 5.22 -13.38 -23.48
CA ALA A 206 6.59 -13.15 -23.00
C ALA A 206 6.82 -13.40 -21.51
N ILE A 207 5.80 -13.22 -20.64
CA ILE A 207 6.03 -13.18 -19.19
C ILE A 207 5.04 -14.10 -18.45
N GLN A 208 5.25 -15.41 -18.56
CA GLN A 208 4.33 -16.43 -17.99
C GLN A 208 4.25 -16.38 -16.45
N ASN A 209 5.33 -15.91 -15.79
CA ASN A 209 5.41 -15.79 -14.32
C ASN A 209 4.74 -14.51 -13.78
N ALA A 210 4.27 -13.62 -14.64
CA ALA A 210 3.56 -12.42 -14.20
C ALA A 210 2.19 -12.77 -13.59
N PRO A 211 1.68 -11.94 -12.67
CA PRO A 211 0.32 -12.03 -12.17
C PRO A 211 -0.71 -12.06 -13.30
N GLN A 212 -1.81 -12.77 -13.09
CA GLN A 212 -2.93 -12.73 -14.02
C GLN A 212 -3.64 -11.39 -13.88
N VAL A 213 -3.89 -10.70 -14.99
CA VAL A 213 -4.71 -9.49 -15.03
C VAL A 213 -6.02 -9.75 -15.78
N LEU A 214 -7.11 -9.13 -15.33
CA LEU A 214 -8.42 -9.15 -15.99
C LEU A 214 -9.02 -7.74 -15.92
N PHE A 215 -9.79 -7.37 -16.94
CA PHE A 215 -10.54 -6.12 -16.98
C PHE A 215 -12.01 -6.40 -17.29
N ARG A 216 -12.92 -5.82 -16.51
CA ARG A 216 -14.37 -5.91 -16.70
C ARG A 216 -15.04 -4.60 -16.33
N ASN A 217 -16.18 -4.30 -16.94
CA ASN A 217 -17.02 -3.18 -16.51
C ASN A 217 -17.91 -3.61 -15.33
N ASP A 218 -18.42 -4.85 -15.34
CA ASP A 218 -19.20 -5.37 -14.23
C ASP A 218 -18.31 -5.80 -13.06
N PRO A 219 -18.77 -5.60 -11.80
CA PRO A 219 -18.04 -6.04 -10.62
C PRO A 219 -17.84 -7.56 -10.66
N PRO A 220 -16.62 -8.05 -10.37
CA PRO A 220 -16.34 -9.48 -10.35
C PRO A 220 -17.03 -10.18 -9.17
N LEU A 221 -17.15 -11.51 -9.24
CA LEU A 221 -17.90 -12.31 -8.27
C LEU A 221 -17.37 -12.15 -6.83
N GLU A 222 -16.06 -11.91 -6.71
CA GLU A 222 -15.37 -11.65 -5.45
C GLU A 222 -15.91 -10.43 -4.70
N LEU A 223 -16.57 -9.50 -5.40
CA LEU A 223 -17.17 -8.29 -4.82
C LEU A 223 -18.69 -8.40 -4.59
N GLN A 224 -19.29 -9.57 -4.80
CA GLN A 224 -20.71 -9.75 -4.52
C GLN A 224 -21.02 -9.51 -3.04
N GLY A 225 -22.05 -8.70 -2.79
CA GLY A 225 -22.48 -8.35 -1.43
C GLY A 225 -21.60 -7.33 -0.70
N VAL A 226 -20.50 -6.86 -1.31
CA VAL A 226 -19.66 -5.82 -0.71
C VAL A 226 -20.39 -4.47 -0.77
N PRO A 227 -20.62 -3.78 0.37
CA PRO A 227 -21.31 -2.51 0.40
C PRO A 227 -20.60 -1.43 -0.43
N GLY A 228 -21.38 -0.62 -1.16
CA GLY A 228 -20.85 0.50 -1.94
C GLY A 228 -20.24 0.13 -3.29
N VAL A 229 -20.17 -1.16 -3.64
CA VAL A 229 -19.79 -1.60 -5.00
C VAL A 229 -20.91 -1.24 -5.96
N LYS A 230 -20.62 -0.33 -6.89
CA LYS A 230 -21.57 0.14 -7.90
C LYS A 230 -21.59 -0.82 -9.08
N SER A 231 -22.77 -1.29 -9.47
CA SER A 231 -22.97 -1.92 -10.77
C SER A 231 -22.74 -0.89 -11.88
N ALA A 232 -22.14 -1.30 -12.99
CA ALA A 232 -21.71 -0.42 -14.08
C ALA A 232 -22.85 0.12 -14.96
N GLY A 233 -23.93 0.60 -14.35
CA GLY A 233 -25.12 1.12 -15.05
C GLY A 233 -24.80 2.23 -16.06
N SER A 234 -23.74 3.01 -15.86
CA SER A 234 -23.25 4.05 -16.79
C SER A 234 -22.03 3.64 -17.63
N GLY A 235 -21.39 2.50 -17.34
CA GLY A 235 -20.16 2.06 -18.02
C GLY A 235 -18.93 2.95 -17.81
N GLU A 236 -18.96 3.84 -16.81
CA GLU A 236 -17.86 4.73 -16.42
C GLU A 236 -16.87 4.05 -15.47
N ILE A 237 -17.34 3.04 -14.72
CA ILE A 237 -16.52 2.29 -13.77
C ILE A 237 -15.91 1.08 -14.48
N GLY A 238 -14.59 0.94 -14.36
CA GLY A 238 -13.84 -0.23 -14.77
C GLY A 238 -13.23 -0.95 -13.58
N TYR A 239 -13.28 -2.28 -13.58
CA TYR A 239 -12.67 -3.15 -12.59
C TYR A 239 -11.44 -3.83 -13.19
N VAL A 240 -10.28 -3.55 -12.62
CA VAL A 240 -9.01 -4.20 -12.96
C VAL A 240 -8.65 -5.19 -11.86
N THR A 241 -8.61 -6.48 -12.18
CA THR A 241 -8.35 -7.55 -11.22
C THR A 241 -6.97 -8.16 -11.45
N PHE A 242 -6.14 -8.18 -10.41
CA PHE A 242 -4.86 -8.86 -10.37
C PHE A 242 -4.93 -10.10 -9.48
N GLY A 243 -4.64 -11.27 -10.05
CA GLY A 243 -4.46 -12.52 -9.31
C GLY A 243 -2.98 -12.75 -9.00
N MET A 244 -2.60 -12.54 -7.74
CA MET A 244 -1.22 -12.62 -7.25
C MET A 244 -0.95 -13.98 -6.60
N ARG A 245 0.05 -14.70 -7.09
CA ARG A 245 0.53 -15.95 -6.47
C ARG A 245 1.77 -15.66 -5.63
N ALA A 246 1.93 -16.33 -4.50
CA ALA A 246 3.07 -16.11 -3.60
C ALA A 246 4.46 -16.42 -4.22
N SER A 247 4.53 -17.14 -5.34
CA SER A 247 5.77 -17.37 -6.08
C SER A 247 6.21 -16.18 -6.95
N SER A 248 5.50 -15.05 -6.92
CA SER A 248 5.91 -13.85 -7.63
C SER A 248 7.08 -13.17 -6.91
N PRO A 249 8.26 -13.02 -7.54
CA PRO A 249 9.47 -12.48 -6.91
C PRO A 249 9.35 -11.02 -6.43
N LEU A 250 8.28 -10.31 -6.82
CA LEU A 250 7.97 -8.95 -6.40
C LEU A 250 7.50 -8.83 -4.94
N LEU A 251 7.18 -9.94 -4.26
CA LEU A 251 6.69 -9.96 -2.88
C LEU A 251 7.76 -10.38 -1.85
N ALA A 252 8.89 -10.93 -2.31
CA ALA A 252 9.98 -11.39 -1.44
C ALA A 252 10.53 -10.31 -0.49
N PRO A 253 10.68 -9.02 -0.87
CA PRO A 253 11.25 -8.02 0.02
C PRO A 253 10.27 -7.52 1.10
N VAL A 254 8.95 -7.76 0.94
CA VAL A 254 7.94 -7.28 1.90
C VAL A 254 7.89 -8.18 3.13
N LEU A 255 8.30 -9.44 3.01
CA LEU A 255 8.26 -10.44 4.09
C LEU A 255 9.65 -10.80 4.64
N SER A 256 10.75 -10.45 3.96
CA SER A 256 12.10 -10.84 4.43
C SER A 256 12.62 -10.05 5.64
N VAL A 257 11.89 -9.05 6.13
CA VAL A 257 12.29 -8.27 7.32
C VAL A 257 11.78 -8.93 8.63
N SER A 258 10.90 -9.93 8.56
CA SER A 258 10.35 -10.59 9.76
C SER A 258 11.20 -11.74 10.32
N ASP A 259 12.22 -12.23 9.60
CA ASP A 259 12.93 -13.46 9.97
C ASP A 259 14.29 -13.25 10.68
N SER A 260 14.69 -12.01 10.99
CA SER A 260 15.97 -11.72 11.64
C SER A 260 15.91 -11.50 13.17
N ILE A 261 14.77 -11.77 13.84
CA ILE A 261 14.67 -11.71 15.31
C ILE A 261 14.14 -13.04 15.88
N SER A 262 14.84 -14.15 15.61
CA SER A 262 14.76 -15.34 16.46
C SER A 262 15.95 -16.29 16.23
N ALA A 263 17.16 -15.85 16.55
CA ALA A 263 18.30 -16.76 16.71
C ALA A 263 19.37 -16.15 17.63
N VAL A 264 19.11 -16.13 18.93
CA VAL A 264 20.18 -16.15 19.94
C VAL A 264 20.05 -17.50 20.65
N PRO A 265 20.95 -18.47 20.41
CA PRO A 265 21.01 -19.66 21.24
C PRO A 265 21.71 -19.32 22.56
N SER A 266 21.12 -19.82 23.64
CA SER A 266 21.69 -19.95 24.98
C SER A 266 22.99 -20.74 25.01
#